data_AF-A0A257J644-F1
#
_entry.id   AF-A0A257J644-F1
#
_cell.length_a   1.000
_cell.length_b   1.000
_cell.length_c   1.000
_cell.angle_alpha   90.00
_cell.angle_beta   90.00
_cell.angle_gamma   90.00
#
_symmetry.space_group_name_H-M   'P 1'
#
loop_
_entity.id
_entity.type
_entity.pdbx_description
1 polymer ?
#
loop_
_entity_poly.entity_id
_entity_poly.type
_entity_poly.pdbx_seq_one_letter_code
_entity_poly.pdbx_strand_id
1 'polypeptide(L)'
;MEAIWQALKARPNILMAIGALVALLAGLAVALLLSREHAADAALAPPASQAGLIVETKGEVDRSLDPTAHLRCFVGGRFVGEATLAECARKNGVATGALDVGVDPGGNLAAAQGAGMGLTPLPPKEVVTAEPAEIPAGEETDRKVSRAGPESCWKYAAGEWRKTPTDVSLDACVQTLFNGRCVHAGDAAYGRWASTTLRLVAGRVESSTDNRTFSPLTEQSPNCAVAPVP
;
A
#
# COMPACT_ATOMS: atom_id res chain seq x y z
N MET A 1 41.20 -58.39 6.31
CA MET A 1 40.64 -57.18 5.66
C MET A 1 41.07 -57.08 4.20
N GLU A 2 42.30 -57.50 3.82
CA GLU A 2 42.74 -57.49 2.41
C GLU A 2 41.89 -58.34 1.45
N ALA A 3 41.40 -59.52 1.87
CA ALA A 3 40.62 -60.39 0.99
C ALA A 3 39.29 -59.77 0.54
N ILE A 4 38.64 -59.00 1.43
CA ILE A 4 37.39 -58.29 1.16
C ILE A 4 37.67 -57.12 0.19
N TRP A 5 38.79 -56.43 0.36
CA TRP A 5 39.17 -55.30 -0.48
C TRP A 5 39.49 -55.72 -1.92
N GLN A 6 40.16 -56.86 -2.11
CA GLN A 6 40.43 -57.42 -3.44
C GLN A 6 39.15 -57.89 -4.16
N ALA A 7 38.20 -58.48 -3.43
CA ALA A 7 36.91 -58.90 -3.98
C ALA A 7 36.01 -57.69 -4.37
N LEU A 8 36.05 -56.60 -3.60
CA LEU A 8 35.37 -55.34 -3.92
C LEU A 8 35.97 -54.65 -5.15
N LYS A 9 37.29 -54.66 -5.29
CA LYS A 9 38.00 -54.04 -6.42
C LYS A 9 37.76 -54.78 -7.74
N ALA A 10 37.54 -56.09 -7.70
CA ALA A 10 37.24 -56.91 -8.88
C ALA A 10 35.84 -56.64 -9.47
N ARG A 11 34.96 -55.93 -8.76
CA ARG A 11 33.57 -55.67 -9.19
C ARG A 11 33.25 -54.16 -9.09
N PRO A 12 33.57 -53.36 -10.12
CA PRO A 12 33.36 -51.91 -10.09
C PRO A 12 31.89 -51.52 -9.82
N ASN A 13 30.93 -52.35 -10.24
CA ASN A 13 29.51 -52.14 -9.99
C ASN A 13 29.14 -52.20 -8.50
N ILE A 14 29.86 -52.97 -7.67
CA ILE A 14 29.64 -53.02 -6.22
C ILE A 14 30.15 -51.74 -5.57
N LEU A 15 31.31 -51.23 -6.00
CA LEU A 15 31.83 -49.95 -5.53
C LEU A 15 30.92 -48.79 -5.90
N MET A 16 30.37 -48.80 -7.13
CA MET A 16 29.37 -47.82 -7.57
C MET A 16 28.07 -47.92 -6.76
N ALA A 17 27.58 -49.13 -6.48
CA ALA A 17 26.37 -49.33 -5.68
C ALA A 17 26.54 -48.86 -4.22
N ILE A 18 27.71 -49.13 -3.62
CA ILE A 18 28.03 -48.65 -2.27
C ILE A 18 28.15 -47.13 -2.26
N GLY A 19 28.84 -46.54 -3.24
CA GLY A 19 28.95 -45.08 -3.37
C GLY A 19 27.60 -44.40 -3.54
N ALA A 20 26.73 -44.96 -4.40
CA ALA A 20 25.37 -44.46 -4.60
C ALA A 20 24.54 -44.54 -3.30
N LEU A 21 24.61 -45.65 -2.58
CA LEU A 21 23.91 -45.82 -1.31
C LEU A 21 24.37 -44.80 -0.26
N VAL A 22 25.69 -44.59 -0.14
CA VAL A 22 26.27 -43.61 0.78
C VAL A 22 25.84 -42.19 0.42
N ALA A 23 25.87 -41.83 -0.87
CA ALA A 23 25.45 -40.50 -1.32
C ALA A 23 23.96 -40.24 -1.04
N LEU A 24 23.10 -41.25 -1.23
CA LEU A 24 21.66 -41.16 -0.99
C LEU A 24 21.37 -40.98 0.51
N LEU A 25 22.04 -41.75 1.37
CA LEU A 25 21.91 -41.61 2.82
C LEU A 25 22.41 -40.25 3.32
N ALA A 26 23.53 -39.74 2.78
CA ALA A 26 24.04 -38.42 3.13
C ALA A 26 23.06 -37.31 2.71
N GLY A 27 22.51 -37.38 1.50
CA GLY A 27 21.50 -36.43 1.03
C GLY A 27 20.23 -36.44 1.89
N LEU A 28 19.75 -37.63 2.27
CA LEU A 28 18.59 -37.77 3.14
C LEU A 28 18.84 -37.16 4.53
N ALA A 29 20.03 -37.36 5.10
CA ALA A 29 20.40 -36.79 6.39
C ALA A 29 20.38 -35.25 6.37
N VAL A 30 20.95 -34.63 5.33
CA VAL A 30 20.93 -33.16 5.16
C VAL A 30 19.50 -32.64 4.99
N ALA A 31 18.68 -33.32 4.17
CA ALA A 31 17.28 -32.94 3.97
C ALA A 31 16.47 -32.98 5.29
N LEU A 32 16.70 -33.99 6.12
CA LEU A 32 16.04 -34.12 7.43
C LEU A 32 16.52 -33.04 8.43
N LEU A 33 17.80 -32.67 8.39
CA LEU A 33 18.33 -31.57 9.22
C LEU A 33 17.67 -30.23 8.87
N LEU A 34 17.61 -29.86 7.59
CA LEU A 34 16.99 -28.61 7.14
C LEU A 34 15.47 -28.58 7.41
N SER A 35 14.80 -29.73 7.29
CA SER A 35 13.36 -29.83 7.54
C SER A 35 13.00 -29.66 9.03
N ARG A 36 13.91 -30.03 9.93
CA ARG A 36 13.70 -29.86 11.38
C ARG A 36 13.72 -28.41 11.83
N GLU A 37 14.51 -27.56 11.17
CA GLU A 37 14.56 -26.12 11.45
C GLU A 37 13.24 -25.45 11.08
N HIS A 38 12.71 -25.75 9.88
CA HIS A 38 11.42 -25.22 9.43
C HIS A 38 10.23 -25.69 10.29
N ALA A 39 10.27 -26.91 10.81
CA ALA A 39 9.21 -27.42 11.69
C ALA A 39 9.23 -26.75 13.07
N ALA A 40 10.41 -26.34 13.56
CA ALA A 40 10.52 -25.56 14.79
C ALA A 40 9.97 -24.13 14.60
N ASP A 41 10.23 -23.51 13.45
CA ASP A 41 9.67 -22.20 13.09
C ASP A 41 8.14 -22.26 12.89
N ALA A 42 7.62 -23.37 12.36
CA ALA A 42 6.19 -23.58 12.17
C ALA A 42 5.40 -23.83 13.48
N ALA A 43 6.09 -24.22 14.56
CA ALA A 43 5.50 -24.43 15.88
C ALA A 43 5.31 -23.13 16.68
N LEU A 44 5.98 -22.04 16.27
CA LEU A 44 5.61 -20.70 16.72
C LEU A 44 4.47 -20.20 15.83
N ALA A 45 3.32 -19.92 16.45
CA ALA A 45 2.22 -19.27 15.73
C ALA A 45 2.75 -18.01 15.02
N PRO A 46 2.42 -17.80 13.72
CA PRO A 46 2.94 -16.67 12.97
C PRO A 46 2.57 -15.35 13.68
N PRO A 47 3.46 -14.34 13.69
CA PRO A 47 3.26 -13.09 14.45
C PRO A 47 1.98 -12.32 14.08
N ALA A 48 1.36 -12.65 12.94
CA ALA A 48 0.03 -12.18 12.55
C ALA A 48 -1.08 -12.57 13.55
N SER A 49 -0.90 -13.62 14.34
CA SER A 49 -1.86 -14.08 15.36
C SER A 49 -1.70 -13.39 16.72
N GLN A 50 -0.61 -12.63 16.91
CA GLN A 50 -0.35 -11.87 18.14
C GLN A 50 -0.52 -10.35 17.97
N ALA A 51 -0.56 -9.86 16.74
CA ALA A 51 -0.75 -8.46 16.41
C ALA A 51 -2.15 -8.20 15.83
N GLY A 52 -3.18 -8.57 16.58
CA GLY A 52 -4.47 -7.90 16.43
C GLY A 52 -4.26 -6.42 16.74
N LEU A 53 -4.89 -5.53 15.96
CA LEU A 53 -4.86 -4.09 16.21
C LEU A 53 -5.42 -3.81 17.62
N ILE A 54 -4.55 -3.73 18.62
CA ILE A 54 -4.90 -3.19 19.93
C ILE A 54 -4.78 -1.68 19.78
N VAL A 55 -5.92 -1.02 19.56
CA VAL A 55 -6.02 0.44 19.71
C VAL A 55 -5.95 0.73 21.21
N GLU A 56 -4.73 0.85 21.74
CA GLU A 56 -4.54 1.46 23.04
C GLU A 56 -4.89 2.95 22.91
N THR A 57 -6.15 3.28 23.21
CA THR A 57 -6.56 4.64 23.55
C THR A 57 -5.92 4.99 24.88
N LYS A 58 -4.63 5.29 24.83
CA LYS A 58 -3.84 5.70 25.98
C LYS A 58 -4.37 7.04 26.45
N GLY A 59 -5.06 7.03 27.58
CA GLY A 59 -5.57 8.21 28.24
C GLY A 59 -7.01 8.50 27.86
N GLU A 60 -7.88 8.21 28.82
CA GLU A 60 -9.16 8.86 29.08
C GLU A 60 -8.96 10.39 29.09
N VAL A 61 -8.79 11.00 27.91
CA VAL A 61 -9.16 12.39 27.71
C VAL A 61 -10.65 12.30 27.50
N ASP A 62 -11.39 12.70 28.53
CA ASP A 62 -12.84 12.74 28.59
C ASP A 62 -13.48 12.85 27.21
N ARG A 63 -14.37 11.90 26.89
CA ARG A 63 -15.26 11.93 25.73
C ARG A 63 -16.30 13.06 25.83
N SER A 64 -15.95 14.17 26.47
CA SER A 64 -16.69 15.39 26.57
C SER A 64 -15.68 16.52 26.46
N LEU A 65 -15.61 17.14 25.28
CA LEU A 65 -14.96 18.44 25.14
C LEU A 65 -15.70 19.41 26.06
N ASP A 66 -15.06 19.84 27.15
CA ASP A 66 -15.64 20.84 28.05
C ASP A 66 -16.02 22.10 27.23
N PRO A 67 -17.32 22.43 27.11
CA PRO A 67 -17.78 23.53 26.28
C PRO A 67 -17.31 24.91 26.78
N THR A 68 -16.81 24.99 28.02
CA THR A 68 -16.27 26.20 28.63
C THR A 68 -14.75 26.29 28.56
N ALA A 69 -14.06 25.22 28.16
CA ALA A 69 -12.62 25.22 27.97
C ALA A 69 -12.23 26.18 26.82
N HIS A 70 -11.23 27.03 27.10
CA HIS A 70 -10.66 27.93 26.12
C HIS A 70 -9.60 27.17 25.33
N LEU A 71 -9.90 26.94 24.05
CA LEU A 71 -9.08 26.15 23.14
C LEU A 71 -8.45 27.08 22.10
N ARG A 72 -7.32 26.65 21.53
CA ARG A 72 -6.65 27.38 20.46
C ARG A 72 -7.54 27.40 19.22
N CYS A 73 -8.04 28.57 18.85
CA CYS A 73 -8.95 28.72 17.72
C CYS A 73 -8.18 28.95 16.42
N PHE A 74 -8.53 28.21 15.37
CA PHE A 74 -7.99 28.36 14.03
C PHE A 74 -9.13 28.64 13.06
N VAL A 75 -9.02 29.73 12.29
CA VAL A 75 -10.01 30.11 11.27
C VAL A 75 -9.31 30.15 9.92
N GLY A 76 -9.76 29.32 8.97
CA GLY A 76 -9.11 29.19 7.66
C GLY A 76 -7.63 28.78 7.75
N GLY A 77 -7.28 27.93 8.74
CA GLY A 77 -5.91 27.45 8.96
C GLY A 77 -4.97 28.40 9.70
N ARG A 78 -5.43 29.60 10.13
CA ARG A 78 -4.64 30.55 10.91
C ARG A 78 -5.12 30.66 12.35
N PHE A 79 -4.18 30.72 13.29
CA PHE A 79 -4.48 30.90 14.72
C PHE A 79 -5.01 32.32 14.98
N VAL A 80 -6.17 32.41 15.64
CA VAL A 80 -6.84 33.69 15.91
C VAL A 80 -6.96 34.02 17.41
N GLY A 81 -6.42 33.17 18.28
CA GLY A 81 -6.47 33.33 19.74
C GLY A 81 -7.12 32.14 20.44
N GLU A 82 -7.24 32.23 21.76
CA GLU A 82 -7.93 31.24 22.59
C GLU A 82 -9.41 31.64 22.72
N ALA A 83 -10.31 30.72 22.41
CA ALA A 83 -11.75 30.93 22.47
C ALA A 83 -12.47 29.62 22.83
N THR A 84 -13.72 29.72 23.29
CA THR A 84 -14.55 28.52 23.52
C THR A 84 -14.83 27.78 22.21
N LEU A 85 -15.12 26.48 22.29
CA LEU A 85 -15.40 25.66 21.11
C LEU A 85 -16.55 26.23 20.26
N ALA A 86 -17.63 26.67 20.91
CA ALA A 86 -18.77 27.29 20.26
C ALA A 86 -18.42 28.63 19.60
N GLU A 87 -17.55 29.43 20.20
CA GLU A 87 -17.15 30.70 19.60
C GLU A 87 -16.20 30.49 18.41
N CYS A 88 -15.30 29.53 18.49
CA CYS A 88 -14.39 29.21 17.39
C CYS A 88 -15.12 28.59 16.18
N ALA A 89 -16.08 27.69 16.44
CA ALA A 89 -16.89 27.08 15.38
C ALA A 89 -17.74 28.13 14.64
N ARG A 90 -18.35 29.09 15.37
CA ARG A 90 -19.05 30.24 14.74
C ARG A 90 -18.13 31.06 13.83
N LYS A 91 -16.90 31.35 14.27
CA LYS A 91 -15.92 32.09 13.45
C LYS A 91 -15.48 31.33 12.20
N ASN A 92 -15.59 30.00 12.19
CA ASN A 92 -15.37 29.14 11.02
C ASN A 92 -16.62 28.96 10.14
N GLY A 93 -17.75 29.60 10.46
CA GLY A 93 -19.00 29.42 9.73
C GLY A 93 -19.69 28.08 9.98
N VAL A 94 -19.24 27.31 10.99
CA VAL A 94 -19.90 26.07 11.43
C VAL A 94 -21.02 26.48 12.37
N ALA A 95 -22.27 26.14 12.04
CA ALA A 95 -23.39 26.43 12.92
C ALA A 95 -23.18 25.71 14.26
N THR A 96 -23.42 26.41 15.38
CA THR A 96 -23.11 25.90 16.73
C THR A 96 -24.36 25.60 17.55
N GLY A 97 -25.49 25.43 16.89
CA GLY A 97 -26.65 24.77 17.47
C GLY A 97 -26.65 23.34 16.95
N ALA A 98 -26.77 22.35 17.85
CA ALA A 98 -26.84 20.91 17.59
C ALA A 98 -27.13 20.57 16.12
N LEU A 99 -26.08 20.53 15.29
CA LEU A 99 -26.23 20.12 13.91
C LEU A 99 -26.41 18.62 13.94
N ASP A 100 -27.62 18.17 13.60
CA ASP A 100 -27.88 17.29 12.45
C ASP A 100 -26.86 16.17 12.17
N VAL A 101 -26.32 15.59 13.24
CA VAL A 101 -25.79 14.24 13.30
C VAL A 101 -26.52 13.65 14.50
N GLY A 102 -27.39 12.66 14.27
CA GLY A 102 -28.33 12.08 15.24
C GLY A 102 -27.67 11.44 16.45
N VAL A 103 -27.08 12.27 17.31
CA VAL A 103 -26.44 11.92 18.56
C VAL A 103 -27.28 12.58 19.64
N ASP A 104 -28.02 11.77 20.37
CA ASP A 104 -28.78 12.25 21.52
C ASP A 104 -27.83 12.70 22.65
N PRO A 105 -28.32 13.45 23.65
CA PRO A 105 -27.52 13.87 24.81
C PRO A 105 -26.92 12.72 25.62
N GLY A 106 -27.28 11.46 25.33
CA GLY A 106 -26.75 10.24 25.94
C GLY A 106 -25.63 9.56 25.13
N GLY A 107 -25.24 10.11 23.97
CA GLY A 107 -24.10 9.63 23.20
C GLY A 107 -24.34 8.34 22.40
N ASN A 108 -25.60 7.96 22.13
CA ASN A 108 -25.90 6.85 21.24
C ASN A 108 -26.19 7.30 19.81
N LEU A 109 -25.61 6.57 18.85
CA LEU A 109 -25.82 6.77 17.42
C LEU A 109 -27.20 6.25 17.02
N ALA A 110 -28.18 7.15 16.85
CA ALA A 110 -29.45 6.80 16.22
C ALA A 110 -29.26 6.86 14.70
N ALA A 111 -28.84 5.75 14.10
CA ALA A 111 -28.87 5.60 12.65
C ALA A 111 -30.33 5.66 12.16
N ALA A 112 -30.72 6.79 11.55
CA ALA A 112 -31.95 6.85 10.77
C ALA A 112 -31.77 6.00 9.51
N GLN A 113 -32.32 4.80 9.54
CA GLN A 113 -32.57 4.02 8.34
C GLN A 113 -33.62 4.79 7.49
N GLY A 114 -33.19 5.24 6.32
CA GLY A 114 -34.07 5.59 5.20
C GLY A 114 -34.46 7.07 5.08
N ALA A 115 -33.82 7.76 4.14
CA ALA A 115 -34.44 8.61 3.10
C ALA A 115 -33.39 9.56 2.50
N GLY A 116 -32.59 9.05 1.56
CA GLY A 116 -31.66 9.85 0.77
C GLY A 116 -31.39 9.21 -0.60
N MET A 117 -32.32 8.41 -1.11
CA MET A 117 -32.34 8.03 -2.52
C MET A 117 -32.83 9.24 -3.32
N GLY A 118 -31.94 9.82 -4.13
CA GLY A 118 -32.36 10.77 -5.17
C GLY A 118 -31.48 12.00 -5.35
N LEU A 119 -30.16 11.85 -5.50
CA LEU A 119 -29.40 12.83 -6.28
C LEU A 119 -29.38 12.34 -7.73
N THR A 120 -30.45 12.60 -8.46
CA THR A 120 -30.47 12.51 -9.93
C THR A 120 -29.49 13.54 -10.47
N PRO A 121 -28.40 13.15 -11.15
CA PRO A 121 -27.52 14.10 -11.81
C PRO A 121 -28.29 14.81 -12.92
N LEU A 122 -28.21 16.14 -12.97
CA LEU A 122 -28.74 16.93 -14.08
C LEU A 122 -28.02 16.54 -15.39
N PRO A 123 -28.74 16.43 -16.52
CA PRO A 123 -28.15 16.14 -17.82
C PRO A 123 -27.20 17.28 -18.25
N PRO A 124 -26.01 16.98 -18.80
CA PRO A 124 -25.14 17.99 -19.37
C PRO A 124 -25.84 18.64 -20.59
N LYS A 125 -25.84 19.98 -20.63
CA LYS A 125 -26.26 20.74 -21.80
C LYS A 125 -25.32 20.44 -22.97
N GLU A 126 -25.90 20.07 -24.10
CA GLU A 126 -25.23 20.02 -25.40
C GLU A 126 -24.64 21.40 -25.73
N VAL A 127 -23.32 21.48 -25.79
CA VAL A 127 -22.62 22.56 -26.48
C VAL A 127 -22.31 22.04 -27.88
N VAL A 128 -23.14 22.50 -28.80
CA VAL A 128 -22.94 22.73 -30.24
C VAL A 128 -21.59 22.24 -30.80
N THR A 129 -21.73 21.29 -31.73
CA THR A 129 -20.82 20.95 -32.83
C THR A 129 -20.12 22.17 -33.41
N ALA A 130 -18.79 22.18 -33.38
CA ALA A 130 -17.97 22.87 -34.37
C ALA A 130 -17.11 21.81 -35.08
N GLU A 131 -17.30 21.69 -36.39
CA GLU A 131 -16.55 20.80 -37.28
C GLU A 131 -15.09 21.29 -37.46
N PRO A 132 -14.11 20.39 -37.70
CA PRO A 132 -12.68 20.55 -37.39
C PRO A 132 -11.87 21.57 -38.19
N ALA A 133 -10.88 22.16 -37.51
CA ALA A 133 -9.68 22.68 -38.16
C ALA A 133 -8.63 21.56 -38.30
N GLU A 134 -8.28 21.28 -39.55
CA GLU A 134 -7.16 20.43 -39.97
C GLU A 134 -5.84 20.95 -39.40
N ILE A 135 -5.11 20.12 -38.64
CA ILE A 135 -3.71 20.33 -38.29
C ILE A 135 -2.94 19.12 -38.84
N PRO A 136 -1.86 19.32 -39.60
CA PRO A 136 -1.18 18.23 -40.32
C PRO A 136 -0.57 17.22 -39.35
N ALA A 137 -0.63 15.96 -39.78
CA ALA A 137 -0.15 14.78 -39.09
C ALA A 137 1.31 14.90 -38.66
N GLY A 138 1.52 15.04 -37.35
CA GLY A 138 2.70 14.52 -36.68
C GLY A 138 2.42 13.08 -36.29
N GLU A 139 3.28 12.18 -36.71
CA GLU A 139 3.20 10.73 -36.48
C GLU A 139 3.46 10.42 -34.99
N GLU A 140 2.44 10.64 -34.16
CA GLU A 140 2.46 10.23 -32.77
C GLU A 140 1.96 8.79 -32.73
N THR A 141 2.90 7.85 -32.64
CA THR A 141 2.63 6.44 -32.46
C THR A 141 1.61 6.26 -31.33
N ASP A 142 0.44 5.76 -31.70
CA ASP A 142 -0.67 5.31 -30.85
C ASP A 142 -0.14 4.39 -29.74
N ARG A 143 0.27 4.98 -28.63
CA ARG A 143 0.47 4.26 -27.38
C ARG A 143 -0.89 4.29 -26.70
N LYS A 144 -1.71 3.28 -26.99
CA LYS A 144 -2.90 2.96 -26.21
C LYS A 144 -2.50 2.79 -24.74
N VAL A 145 -2.54 3.89 -23.98
CA VAL A 145 -2.51 3.82 -22.53
C VAL A 145 -3.88 3.29 -22.15
N SER A 146 -3.94 2.00 -21.82
CA SER A 146 -5.07 1.44 -21.09
C SER A 146 -5.25 2.28 -19.84
N ARG A 147 -6.22 3.21 -19.89
CA ARG A 147 -6.66 4.00 -18.74
C ARG A 147 -7.31 3.02 -17.77
N ALA A 148 -6.47 2.41 -16.96
CA ALA A 148 -6.88 1.35 -16.08
C ALA A 148 -7.76 1.94 -14.98
N GLY A 149 -8.81 1.21 -14.61
CA GLY A 149 -9.80 1.64 -13.62
C GLY A 149 -9.17 1.84 -12.24
N PRO A 150 -9.93 2.36 -11.26
CA PRO A 150 -9.45 2.43 -9.89
C PRO A 150 -9.19 1.03 -9.35
N GLU A 151 -7.99 0.81 -8.80
CA GLU A 151 -7.52 -0.48 -8.31
C GLU A 151 -6.86 -0.35 -6.94
N SER A 152 -6.66 -1.49 -6.27
CA SER A 152 -6.01 -1.52 -4.96
C SER A 152 -4.55 -1.03 -5.01
N CYS A 153 -4.26 0.01 -4.23
CA CYS A 153 -2.92 0.56 -4.05
C CYS A 153 -2.32 0.08 -2.72
N TRP A 154 -1.07 -0.39 -2.76
CA TRP A 154 -0.34 -0.95 -1.62
C TRP A 154 1.02 -0.29 -1.45
N LYS A 155 1.38 0.03 -0.21
CA LYS A 155 2.70 0.55 0.18
C LYS A 155 3.51 -0.52 0.89
N TYR A 156 4.77 -0.70 0.51
CA TYR A 156 5.72 -1.47 1.31
C TYR A 156 6.49 -0.53 2.26
N ALA A 157 6.40 -0.77 3.56
CA ALA A 157 7.16 -0.03 4.55
C ALA A 157 7.29 -0.86 5.83
N ALA A 158 8.47 -0.79 6.48
CA ALA A 158 8.75 -1.49 7.73
C ALA A 158 8.52 -3.02 7.66
N GLY A 159 8.86 -3.64 6.53
CA GLY A 159 8.73 -5.08 6.35
C GLY A 159 7.34 -5.56 5.92
N GLU A 160 6.34 -4.67 5.90
CA GLU A 160 4.94 -5.03 5.67
C GLU A 160 4.31 -4.29 4.48
N TRP A 161 3.30 -4.94 3.90
CA TRP A 161 2.43 -4.36 2.88
C TRP A 161 1.18 -3.77 3.53
N ARG A 162 0.92 -2.49 3.28
CA ARG A 162 -0.27 -1.79 3.75
C ARG A 162 -1.12 -1.32 2.58
N LYS A 163 -2.39 -1.75 2.54
CA LYS A 163 -3.37 -1.31 1.54
C LYS A 163 -3.88 0.10 1.87
N THR A 164 -4.08 0.91 0.85
CA THR A 164 -4.77 2.20 0.94
C THR A 164 -6.29 1.96 1.06
N PRO A 165 -7.04 2.75 1.85
CA PRO A 165 -8.47 2.47 2.10
C PRO A 165 -9.36 2.51 0.88
N THR A 166 -8.99 3.31 -0.13
CA THR A 166 -9.72 3.51 -1.36
C THR A 166 -8.96 2.93 -2.54
N ASP A 167 -9.68 2.32 -3.48
CA ASP A 167 -9.12 1.97 -4.77
C ASP A 167 -8.93 3.24 -5.60
N VAL A 168 -7.79 3.34 -6.28
CA VAL A 168 -7.30 4.58 -6.90
C VAL A 168 -6.69 4.30 -8.27
N SER A 169 -6.60 5.33 -9.12
CA SER A 169 -5.88 5.24 -10.38
C SER A 169 -4.37 5.01 -10.17
N LEU A 170 -3.67 4.54 -11.19
CA LEU A 170 -2.22 4.34 -11.15
C LEU A 170 -1.48 5.63 -10.76
N ASP A 171 -1.83 6.76 -11.38
CA ASP A 171 -1.27 8.07 -11.06
C ASP A 171 -1.48 8.43 -9.59
N ALA A 172 -2.72 8.34 -9.10
CA ALA A 172 -3.04 8.65 -7.71
C ALA A 172 -2.27 7.74 -6.72
N CYS A 173 -2.06 6.47 -7.07
CA CYS A 173 -1.23 5.56 -6.27
C CYS A 173 0.24 6.01 -6.27
N VAL A 174 0.83 6.30 -7.43
CA VAL A 174 2.21 6.79 -7.55
C VAL A 174 2.41 8.08 -6.76
N GLN A 175 1.48 9.04 -6.88
CA GLN A 175 1.52 10.29 -6.13
C GLN A 175 1.42 10.05 -4.63
N THR A 176 0.48 9.20 -4.19
CA THR A 176 0.31 8.89 -2.76
C THR A 176 1.51 8.17 -2.14
N LEU A 177 2.19 7.33 -2.92
CA LEU A 177 3.30 6.51 -2.44
C LEU A 177 4.65 7.22 -2.44
N PHE A 178 4.90 8.06 -3.44
CA PHE A 178 6.26 8.53 -3.77
C PHE A 178 6.42 10.04 -3.81
N ASN A 179 5.33 10.83 -3.86
CA ASN A 179 5.45 12.28 -3.86
C ASN A 179 6.04 12.79 -2.54
N GLY A 180 7.06 13.65 -2.63
CA GLY A 180 7.80 14.17 -1.48
C GLY A 180 8.74 13.16 -0.82
N ARG A 181 8.88 11.94 -1.35
CA ARG A 181 9.77 10.91 -0.81
C ARG A 181 11.04 10.83 -1.63
N CYS A 182 12.17 11.19 -1.04
CA CYS A 182 13.48 11.01 -1.65
C CYS A 182 14.05 9.63 -1.29
N VAL A 183 14.72 8.99 -2.25
CA VAL A 183 15.55 7.80 -2.01
C VAL A 183 16.98 8.08 -2.46
N HIS A 184 17.96 7.55 -1.74
CA HIS A 184 19.36 7.69 -2.11
C HIS A 184 19.73 6.72 -3.24
N ALA A 185 20.88 6.97 -3.88
CA ALA A 185 21.42 6.05 -4.88
C ALA A 185 21.70 4.68 -4.23
N GLY A 186 21.13 3.62 -4.80
CA GLY A 186 21.21 2.26 -4.26
C GLY A 186 20.02 1.83 -3.39
N ASP A 187 19.24 2.79 -2.90
CA ASP A 187 18.00 2.51 -2.19
C ASP A 187 16.80 2.43 -3.14
N ALA A 188 15.78 1.71 -2.69
CA ALA A 188 14.51 1.63 -3.40
C ALA A 188 13.33 1.61 -2.43
N ALA A 189 12.29 2.37 -2.76
CA ALA A 189 10.99 2.26 -2.10
C ALA A 189 10.01 1.53 -3.01
N TYR A 190 9.20 0.64 -2.43
CA TYR A 190 8.33 -0.25 -3.20
C TYR A 190 6.85 0.02 -2.92
N GLY A 191 6.06 -0.19 -3.96
CA GLY A 191 4.60 -0.10 -3.97
C GLY A 191 4.01 -1.15 -4.90
N ARG A 192 2.70 -1.34 -4.83
CA ARG A 192 1.95 -2.11 -5.83
C ARG A 192 0.66 -1.39 -6.18
N TRP A 193 0.31 -1.48 -7.45
CA TRP A 193 -0.96 -1.03 -7.98
C TRP A 193 -1.54 -2.18 -8.80
N ALA A 194 -2.66 -2.74 -8.34
CA ALA A 194 -3.19 -4.02 -8.83
C ALA A 194 -2.11 -5.13 -8.79
N SER A 195 -1.77 -5.70 -9.95
CA SER A 195 -0.70 -6.69 -10.13
C SER A 195 0.66 -6.07 -10.42
N THR A 196 0.73 -4.78 -10.74
CA THR A 196 1.96 -4.08 -11.12
C THR A 196 2.74 -3.64 -9.89
N THR A 197 4.02 -3.98 -9.83
CA THR A 197 4.96 -3.47 -8.83
C THR A 197 5.52 -2.14 -9.26
N LEU A 198 5.51 -1.19 -8.33
CA LEU A 198 6.07 0.13 -8.50
C LEU A 198 7.33 0.24 -7.64
N ARG A 199 8.38 0.81 -8.20
CA ARG A 199 9.63 1.06 -7.51
C ARG A 199 10.06 2.50 -7.72
N LEU A 200 10.27 3.22 -6.62
CA LEU A 200 10.96 4.50 -6.64
C LEU A 200 12.45 4.24 -6.45
N VAL A 201 13.25 4.71 -7.40
CA VAL A 201 14.71 4.78 -7.36
C VAL A 201 15.14 6.25 -7.46
N ALA A 202 16.43 6.54 -7.28
CA ALA A 202 16.94 7.91 -7.35
C ALA A 202 16.55 8.59 -8.68
N GLY A 203 15.65 9.59 -8.61
CA GLY A 203 15.23 10.42 -9.74
C GLY A 203 14.13 9.86 -10.64
N ARG A 204 13.56 8.67 -10.37
CA ARG A 204 12.44 8.14 -11.19
C ARG A 204 11.63 7.05 -10.50
N VAL A 205 10.39 6.90 -10.96
CA VAL A 205 9.51 5.78 -10.63
C VAL A 205 9.48 4.81 -11.80
N GLU A 206 9.64 3.54 -11.50
CA GLU A 206 9.62 2.44 -12.46
C GLU A 206 8.48 1.49 -12.13
N SER A 207 7.98 0.81 -13.15
CA SER A 207 6.91 -0.19 -13.05
C SER A 207 7.37 -1.53 -13.58
N SER A 208 6.86 -2.62 -13.01
CA SER A 208 7.16 -3.98 -13.42
C SER A 208 5.96 -4.89 -13.20
N THR A 209 5.64 -5.73 -14.17
CA THR A 209 4.58 -6.74 -14.08
C THR A 209 5.13 -8.13 -13.69
N ASP A 210 6.44 -8.35 -13.84
CA ASP A 210 7.13 -9.62 -13.62
C ASP A 210 8.09 -9.59 -12.41
N ASN A 211 8.24 -8.44 -11.74
CA ASN A 211 9.21 -8.18 -10.67
C ASN A 211 10.68 -8.38 -11.05
N ARG A 212 11.00 -8.37 -12.35
CA ARG A 212 12.35 -8.58 -12.86
C ARG A 212 12.76 -7.46 -13.81
N THR A 213 11.85 -7.09 -14.70
CA THR A 213 12.04 -6.06 -15.71
C THR A 213 11.31 -4.81 -15.27
N PHE A 214 12.06 -3.74 -15.01
CA PHE A 214 11.53 -2.46 -14.56
C PHE A 214 11.61 -1.45 -15.69
N SER A 215 10.47 -0.93 -16.12
CA SER A 215 10.36 0.11 -17.14
C SER A 215 10.08 1.46 -16.48
N PRO A 216 10.74 2.55 -16.90
CA PRO A 216 10.48 3.87 -16.37
C PRO A 216 9.02 4.27 -16.63
N LEU A 217 8.34 4.70 -15.57
CA LEU A 217 6.94 5.12 -15.62
C LEU A 217 6.83 6.65 -15.62
N THR A 218 7.56 7.31 -14.72
CA THR A 218 7.61 8.77 -14.62
C THR A 218 8.89 9.21 -13.93
N GLU A 219 9.27 10.48 -14.09
CA GLU A 219 10.46 11.06 -13.48
C GLU A 219 10.14 11.68 -12.11
N GLN A 220 11.14 11.68 -11.23
CA GLN A 220 11.10 12.40 -9.97
C GLN A 220 12.07 13.58 -10.04
N SER A 221 11.55 14.77 -9.82
CA SER A 221 12.35 15.99 -9.84
C SER A 221 13.28 16.08 -8.61
N PRO A 222 14.31 16.94 -8.63
CA PRO A 222 15.28 17.06 -7.54
C PRO A 222 14.69 17.48 -6.18
N ASN A 223 13.51 18.09 -6.17
CA ASN A 223 12.72 18.40 -4.96
C ASN A 223 11.83 17.21 -4.50
N CYS A 224 12.06 16.01 -5.06
CA CYS A 224 11.35 14.78 -4.77
C CYS A 224 9.85 14.81 -5.09
N ALA A 225 9.43 15.73 -5.96
CA ALA A 225 8.10 15.71 -6.54
C ALA A 225 8.06 14.71 -7.71
N VAL A 226 6.97 13.98 -7.84
CA VAL A 226 6.81 12.98 -8.91
C VAL A 226 5.93 13.57 -10.01
N ALA A 227 6.40 13.54 -11.25
CA ALA A 227 5.60 14.03 -12.37
C ALA A 227 4.36 13.12 -12.57
N PRO A 228 3.22 13.67 -13.05
CA PRO A 228 2.04 12.88 -13.35
C PRO A 228 2.35 11.72 -14.29
N VAL A 229 1.72 10.57 -14.03
CA VAL A 229 1.86 9.38 -14.88
C VAL A 229 1.02 9.59 -16.16
N PRO A 230 1.61 9.39 -17.35
CA PRO A 230 0.91 9.58 -18.63
C PRO A 230 -0.16 8.51 -18.91
#